data_AF-A0A1X0VBS0-F1
#
_entry.id   AF-A0A1X0VBS0-F1
#
_cell.length_a   1.000
_cell.length_b   1.000
_cell.length_c   1.000
_cell.angle_alpha   90.00
_cell.angle_beta   90.00
_cell.angle_gamma   90.00
#
_symmetry.space_group_name_H-M   'P 1'
#
loop_
_entity.id
_entity.type
_entity.pdbx_description
1 polymer ?
#
loop_
_entity_poly.entity_id
_entity_poly.type
_entity_poly.pdbx_seq_one_letter_code
_entity_poly.pdbx_strand_id
1 'polypeptide(L)'
;MNYEEIAAVAVKPALKPFEAFTKIGPASLNGYVVIPDNFTLDYYDKIYEEIDQAPFGGLTFGGYFTEINNDLAAVYLDQSPFFKESEHSDKELALIEKIKGVSVRALGFDDNHIWVNEMGAAEGAEYLSKQLKKLNVSEGE
;
A
#
# COMPACT_ATOMS: atom_id res chain seq x y z
N MET A 1 3.36 -17.15 -6.71
CA MET A 1 4.46 -16.26 -6.30
C MET A 1 5.50 -17.12 -5.60
N ASN A 2 6.80 -16.93 -5.85
CA ASN A 2 7.83 -17.69 -5.13
C ASN A 2 8.23 -16.91 -3.87
N TYR A 3 7.58 -17.21 -2.74
CA TYR A 3 7.86 -16.53 -1.47
C TYR A 3 9.28 -16.78 -0.96
N GLU A 4 9.91 -17.92 -1.31
CA GLU A 4 11.28 -18.21 -0.90
C GLU A 4 12.28 -17.27 -1.56
N GLU A 5 12.13 -17.05 -2.87
CA GLU A 5 13.00 -16.14 -3.63
C GLU A 5 12.86 -14.70 -3.11
N ILE A 6 11.63 -14.23 -2.91
CA ILE A 6 11.39 -12.88 -2.38
C ILE A 6 11.98 -12.76 -0.97
N ALA A 7 11.67 -13.69 -0.07
CA ALA A 7 12.14 -13.66 1.31
C ALA A 7 13.67 -13.80 1.47
N ALA A 8 14.38 -14.21 0.42
CA ALA A 8 15.84 -14.28 0.40
C ALA A 8 16.51 -12.93 0.08
N VAL A 9 15.83 -12.05 -0.66
CA VAL A 9 16.40 -10.78 -1.15
C VAL A 9 15.63 -9.53 -0.71
N ALA A 10 14.44 -9.69 -0.11
CA ALA A 10 13.59 -8.60 0.34
C ALA A 10 14.24 -7.84 1.50
N VAL A 11 14.26 -6.51 1.38
CA VAL A 11 14.77 -5.58 2.39
C VAL A 11 13.72 -4.52 2.67
N LYS A 12 13.67 -4.07 3.93
CA LYS A 12 12.76 -3.01 4.35
C LYS A 12 13.11 -1.70 3.65
N PRO A 13 12.17 -1.11 2.88
CA PRO A 13 12.38 0.19 2.27
C PRO A 13 12.64 1.26 3.31
N ALA A 14 13.47 2.25 2.98
CA ALA A 14 13.75 3.40 3.83
C ALA A 14 12.61 4.45 3.82
N LEU A 15 11.35 4.03 3.67
CA LEU A 15 10.16 4.88 3.64
C LEU A 15 9.53 5.00 5.04
N LYS A 16 9.11 6.20 5.41
CA LYS A 16 8.54 6.50 6.73
C LYS A 16 7.00 6.50 6.71
N PRO A 17 6.32 6.34 7.87
CA PRO A 17 4.89 6.53 7.95
C PRO A 17 4.44 7.87 7.36
N PHE A 18 3.39 7.81 6.56
CA PHE A 18 2.82 8.89 5.76
C PHE A 18 3.75 9.50 4.72
N GLU A 19 4.86 8.85 4.37
CA GLU A 19 5.67 9.23 3.24
C GLU A 19 4.91 8.93 1.94
N ALA A 20 4.74 9.95 1.11
CA ALA A 20 4.12 9.85 -0.19
C ALA A 20 5.17 9.49 -1.24
N PHE A 21 4.81 8.62 -2.17
CA PHE A 21 5.69 8.23 -3.28
C PHE A 21 4.86 7.84 -4.50
N THR A 22 5.53 7.74 -5.65
CA THR A 22 4.90 7.29 -6.89
C THR A 22 5.58 6.04 -7.42
N LYS A 23 4.81 5.13 -8.01
CA LYS A 23 5.34 3.95 -8.70
C LYS A 23 4.51 3.65 -9.93
N ILE A 24 5.17 3.25 -11.03
CA ILE A 24 4.49 2.72 -12.21
C ILE A 24 3.75 1.44 -11.81
N GLY A 25 2.41 1.50 -11.88
CA GLY A 25 1.53 0.35 -11.80
C GLY A 25 1.31 -0.29 -13.18
N PRO A 26 0.32 -1.19 -13.31
CA PRO A 26 0.07 -1.90 -14.57
C PRO A 26 -0.31 -1.00 -15.76
N ALA A 27 -0.96 0.14 -15.50
CA ALA A 27 -1.53 1.01 -16.53
C ALA A 27 -1.06 2.47 -16.50
N SER A 28 -0.61 2.97 -15.34
CA SER A 28 -0.25 4.38 -15.14
C SER A 28 0.83 4.53 -14.06
N LEU A 29 1.38 5.74 -13.95
CA LEU A 29 2.03 6.16 -12.72
C LEU A 29 0.95 6.23 -11.64
N ASN A 30 1.19 5.68 -10.46
CA ASN A 30 0.21 5.65 -9.37
C ASN A 30 0.77 6.38 -8.15
N GLY A 31 -0.12 6.93 -7.34
CA GLY A 31 0.21 7.58 -6.08
C GLY A 31 0.04 6.62 -4.91
N TYR A 32 0.98 6.65 -3.97
CA TYR A 32 0.97 5.80 -2.78
C TYR A 32 1.38 6.59 -1.54
N VAL A 33 0.86 6.17 -0.39
CA VAL A 33 1.25 6.68 0.93
C VAL A 33 1.51 5.52 1.85
N VAL A 34 2.68 5.51 2.50
CA VAL A 34 2.98 4.53 3.55
C VAL A 34 2.05 4.76 4.74
N ILE A 35 1.41 3.71 5.24
CA ILE A 35 0.52 3.80 6.40
C ILE A 35 1.14 3.10 7.63
N PRO A 36 0.94 3.62 8.84
CA PRO A 36 1.33 2.93 10.07
C PRO A 36 0.40 1.76 10.41
N ASP A 37 0.78 0.96 11.40
CA ASP A 37 0.13 -0.33 11.65
C ASP A 37 -1.32 -0.25 12.16
N ASN A 38 -1.72 0.90 12.70
CA ASN A 38 -3.07 1.17 13.18
C ASN A 38 -4.09 1.41 12.06
N PHE A 39 -3.65 1.67 10.82
CA PHE A 39 -4.54 1.73 9.67
C PHE A 39 -4.74 0.34 9.08
N THR A 40 -5.92 0.05 8.50
CA THR A 40 -6.16 -1.22 7.79
C THR A 40 -5.67 -1.17 6.34
N LEU A 41 -5.28 -2.31 5.77
CA LEU A 41 -5.01 -2.40 4.32
C LEU A 41 -6.28 -2.50 3.48
N ASP A 42 -7.43 -2.77 4.09
CA ASP A 42 -8.72 -2.76 3.40
C ASP A 42 -9.12 -1.31 3.08
N TYR A 43 -8.85 -0.87 1.85
CA TYR A 43 -9.14 0.49 1.42
C TYR A 43 -10.64 0.78 1.23
N TYR A 44 -11.52 -0.22 1.41
CA TYR A 44 -12.98 -0.04 1.52
C TYR A 44 -13.45 0.18 2.96
N ASP A 45 -12.55 0.11 3.95
CA ASP A 45 -12.91 0.32 5.34
C ASP A 45 -13.47 1.74 5.57
N LYS A 46 -14.45 1.81 6.48
CA LYS A 46 -15.18 3.04 6.79
C LYS A 46 -14.29 4.13 7.35
N ILE A 47 -13.15 3.80 7.96
CA ILE A 47 -12.18 4.81 8.43
C ILE A 47 -11.71 5.74 7.29
N TYR A 48 -11.80 5.29 6.02
CA TYR A 48 -11.40 6.07 4.86
C TYR A 48 -12.55 6.87 4.23
N GLU A 49 -13.78 6.77 4.74
CA GLU A 49 -14.91 7.59 4.28
C GLU A 49 -14.71 9.08 4.60
N GLU A 50 -13.89 9.40 5.60
CA GLU A 50 -13.54 10.78 5.99
C GLU A 50 -12.49 11.42 5.05
N ILE A 51 -11.86 10.63 4.18
CA ILE A 51 -10.91 11.15 3.18
C ILE A 51 -11.72 11.70 2.01
N ASP A 52 -11.45 12.95 1.64
CA ASP A 52 -11.89 13.48 0.36
C ASP A 52 -11.07 12.85 -0.77
N GLN A 53 -11.68 11.89 -1.46
CA GLN A 53 -11.03 11.12 -2.52
C GLN A 53 -11.29 11.67 -3.93
N ALA A 54 -12.19 12.65 -4.07
CA ALA A 54 -12.60 13.18 -5.38
C ALA A 54 -11.41 13.72 -6.22
N PRO A 55 -10.41 14.42 -5.63
CA PRO A 55 -9.30 14.96 -6.42
C PRO A 55 -8.38 13.89 -7.03
N PHE A 56 -8.26 12.71 -6.42
CA PHE A 56 -7.36 11.63 -6.87
C PHE A 56 -8.09 10.37 -7.34
N GLY A 57 -9.41 10.46 -7.56
CA GLY A 57 -10.18 9.40 -8.22
C GLY A 57 -10.51 8.17 -7.36
N GLY A 58 -10.26 8.22 -6.05
CA GLY A 58 -10.57 7.10 -5.14
C GLY A 58 -9.38 6.20 -4.82
N LEU A 59 -9.37 5.62 -3.61
CA LEU A 59 -8.41 4.57 -3.25
C LEU A 59 -8.68 3.29 -4.06
N THR A 60 -7.62 2.70 -4.62
CA THR A 60 -7.70 1.48 -5.41
C THR A 60 -6.69 0.41 -4.98
N PHE A 61 -5.85 0.71 -3.99
CA PHE A 61 -4.80 -0.18 -3.52
C PHE A 61 -4.63 -0.11 -2.02
N GLY A 62 -4.48 -1.29 -1.41
CA GLY A 62 -3.91 -1.46 -0.08
C GLY A 62 -3.03 -2.71 -0.10
N GLY A 63 -1.77 -2.57 0.31
CA GLY A 63 -0.84 -3.69 0.27
C GLY A 63 0.53 -3.36 0.82
N TYR A 64 1.52 -4.14 0.38
CA TYR A 64 2.89 -4.08 0.89
C TYR A 64 3.87 -3.68 -0.20
N PHE A 65 4.87 -2.89 0.18
CA PHE A 65 6.04 -2.60 -0.64
C PHE A 65 7.31 -3.05 0.08
N THR A 66 8.22 -3.66 -0.66
CA THR A 66 9.55 -4.07 -0.18
C THR A 66 10.60 -3.66 -1.23
N GLU A 67 11.85 -3.49 -0.81
CA GLU A 67 12.96 -3.38 -1.76
C GLU A 67 13.42 -4.77 -2.16
N ILE A 68 13.57 -5.00 -3.47
CA ILE A 68 14.09 -6.22 -4.08
C ILE A 68 15.16 -5.76 -5.08
N ASN A 69 16.41 -6.16 -4.89
CA ASN A 69 17.53 -5.76 -5.76
C ASN A 69 17.66 -4.22 -5.93
N ASN A 70 17.45 -3.46 -4.84
CA ASN A 70 17.44 -1.99 -4.80
C ASN A 70 16.27 -1.31 -5.55
N ASP A 71 15.27 -2.08 -5.99
CA ASP A 71 14.05 -1.54 -6.57
C ASP A 71 12.87 -1.73 -5.62
N LEU A 72 12.11 -0.66 -5.41
CA LEU A 72 10.87 -0.71 -4.65
C LEU A 72 9.81 -1.48 -5.45
N ALA A 73 9.29 -2.58 -4.89
CA ALA A 73 8.33 -3.46 -5.53
C ALA A 73 7.10 -3.66 -4.65
N ALA A 74 5.92 -3.63 -5.26
CA ALA A 74 4.70 -4.09 -4.61
C ALA A 74 4.73 -5.62 -4.50
N VAL A 75 4.43 -6.15 -3.32
CA VAL A 75 4.30 -7.59 -3.09
C VAL A 75 2.87 -7.94 -2.71
N TYR A 76 2.32 -8.91 -3.44
CA TYR A 76 0.97 -9.43 -3.27
C TYR A 76 1.03 -10.65 -2.36
N LEU A 77 0.77 -10.43 -1.08
CA LEU A 77 0.83 -11.42 -0.02
C LEU A 77 -0.59 -11.87 0.32
N ASP A 78 -1.13 -11.40 1.44
CA ASP A 78 -2.41 -11.79 2.01
C ASP A 78 -3.48 -10.69 1.94
N GLN A 79 -3.16 -9.53 1.38
CA GLN A 79 -4.09 -8.39 1.31
C GLN A 79 -5.28 -8.63 0.36
N SER A 80 -5.25 -9.69 -0.44
CA SER A 80 -6.32 -9.99 -1.40
C SER A 80 -7.54 -10.54 -0.65
N PRO A 81 -8.77 -10.08 -0.97
CA PRO A 81 -9.99 -10.69 -0.41
C PRO A 81 -10.19 -12.15 -0.85
N PHE A 82 -9.43 -12.61 -1.84
CA PHE A 82 -9.41 -13.99 -2.30
C PHE A 82 -8.31 -14.84 -1.64
N PHE A 83 -7.45 -14.24 -0.81
CA PHE A 83 -6.45 -14.97 -0.06
C PHE A 83 -7.14 -15.87 0.98
N LYS A 84 -6.75 -17.14 1.02
CA LYS A 84 -7.27 -18.11 1.98
C LYS A 84 -6.11 -18.83 2.62
N GLU A 85 -5.89 -18.59 3.91
CA GLU A 85 -4.80 -19.22 4.67
C GLU A 85 -4.78 -20.75 4.53
N SER A 86 -5.97 -21.39 4.47
CA SER A 86 -6.10 -22.84 4.32
C SER A 86 -5.56 -23.40 3.00
N GLU A 87 -5.36 -22.55 1.98
CA GLU A 87 -4.79 -22.93 0.69
C GLU A 87 -3.25 -22.85 0.68
N HIS A 88 -2.63 -22.47 1.80
CA HIS A 88 -1.18 -22.35 1.96
C HIS A 88 -0.63 -23.29 3.04
N SER A 89 0.60 -23.75 2.84
CA SER A 89 1.33 -24.50 3.86
C SER A 89 1.84 -23.58 4.97
N ASP A 90 2.07 -24.14 6.17
CA ASP A 90 2.68 -23.40 7.30
C ASP A 90 4.00 -22.71 6.92
N LYS A 91 4.78 -23.36 6.04
CA LYS A 91 6.03 -22.79 5.53
C LYS A 91 5.78 -21.55 4.67
N GLU A 92 4.78 -21.58 3.80
CA GLU A 92 4.41 -20.40 2.98
C GLU A 92 3.87 -19.27 3.85
N LEU A 93 3.02 -19.57 4.84
CA LEU A 93 2.52 -18.57 5.78
C LEU A 93 3.66 -17.92 6.58
N ALA A 94 4.64 -18.71 7.05
CA ALA A 94 5.82 -18.18 7.72
C ALA A 94 6.69 -17.28 6.81
N LEU A 95 6.79 -17.61 5.52
CA LEU A 95 7.48 -16.77 4.54
C LEU A 95 6.72 -15.47 4.27
N ILE A 96 5.40 -15.53 4.17
CA ILE A 96 4.55 -14.34 4.03
C ILE A 96 4.79 -13.39 5.22
N GLU A 97 4.72 -13.89 6.46
CA GLU A 97 4.98 -13.08 7.65
C GLU A 97 6.40 -12.49 7.67
N LYS A 98 7.39 -13.27 7.24
CA LYS A 98 8.75 -12.77 7.10
C LYS A 98 8.84 -11.62 6.10
N ILE A 99 8.18 -11.72 4.94
CA ILE A 99 8.18 -10.66 3.92
C ILE A 99 7.45 -9.42 4.45
N LYS A 100 6.31 -9.57 5.13
CA LYS A 100 5.61 -8.44 5.79
C LYS A 100 6.51 -7.70 6.77
N GLY A 101 7.26 -8.43 7.60
CA GLY A 101 8.17 -7.83 8.59
C GLY A 101 9.28 -6.97 7.99
N VAL A 102 9.63 -7.21 6.71
CA VAL A 102 10.57 -6.40 5.93
C VAL A 102 9.87 -5.57 4.85
N SER A 103 8.57 -5.37 4.95
CA SER A 103 7.81 -4.50 4.04
C SER A 103 7.34 -3.25 4.76
N VAL A 104 6.94 -2.25 3.98
CA VAL A 104 6.07 -1.17 4.45
C VAL A 104 4.65 -1.40 3.93
N ARG A 105 3.67 -0.96 4.71
CA ARG A 105 2.25 -0.97 4.32
C ARG A 105 1.94 0.31 3.58
N ALA A 106 1.14 0.25 2.53
CA ALA A 106 0.77 1.43 1.77
C ALA A 106 -0.67 1.37 1.26
N LEU A 107 -1.30 2.55 1.20
CA LEU A 107 -2.50 2.80 0.42
C LEU A 107 -2.12 3.49 -0.88
N GLY A 108 -2.93 3.33 -1.91
CA GLY A 108 -2.71 4.02 -3.18
C GLY A 108 -3.93 4.14 -4.06
N PHE A 109 -3.74 4.84 -5.16
CA PHE A 109 -4.75 5.09 -6.18
C PHE A 109 -4.09 5.08 -7.57
N ASP A 110 -4.89 4.76 -8.58
CA ASP A 110 -4.47 4.85 -9.98
C ASP A 110 -4.64 6.29 -10.48
N ASP A 111 -3.63 6.83 -11.16
CA ASP A 111 -3.69 8.21 -11.65
C ASP A 111 -4.59 8.38 -12.89
N ASN A 112 -4.77 7.30 -13.67
CA ASN A 112 -5.50 7.38 -14.94
C ASN A 112 -5.98 6.02 -15.50
N HIS A 113 -6.57 5.13 -14.68
CA HIS A 113 -6.96 3.81 -15.18
C HIS A 113 -8.29 3.80 -15.98
N ILE A 114 -9.21 4.73 -15.68
CA ILE A 114 -10.53 4.82 -16.35
C ILE A 114 -10.84 6.28 -16.73
N TRP A 115 -10.58 7.22 -15.82
CA TRP A 115 -10.71 8.66 -16.03
C TRP A 115 -9.47 9.35 -15.50
N VAL A 116 -9.11 10.49 -16.10
CA VAL A 116 -8.00 11.31 -15.61
C VAL A 116 -8.42 11.95 -14.30
N ASN A 117 -7.58 11.80 -13.27
CA ASN A 117 -7.79 12.46 -11.99
C ASN A 117 -7.59 13.98 -12.09
N GLU A 118 -8.15 14.73 -11.15
CA GLU A 118 -7.89 16.17 -11.05
C GLU A 118 -6.43 16.44 -10.64
N MET A 119 -5.93 15.66 -9.68
CA MET A 119 -4.55 15.67 -9.22
C MET A 119 -3.77 14.49 -9.83
N GLY A 120 -2.56 14.78 -10.33
CA GLY A 120 -1.63 13.76 -10.78
C GLY A 120 -1.10 12.89 -9.63
N ALA A 121 -0.49 11.74 -9.94
CA ALA A 121 -0.04 10.74 -8.98
C ALA A 121 0.74 11.31 -7.77
N ALA A 122 1.74 12.17 -8.01
CA ALA A 122 2.57 12.73 -6.95
C ALA A 122 1.80 13.73 -6.08
N GLU A 123 1.01 14.61 -6.70
CA GLU A 123 0.22 15.61 -5.99
C GLU A 123 -0.90 14.96 -5.17
N GLY A 124 -1.61 13.98 -5.76
CA GLY A 124 -2.64 13.23 -5.07
C GLY A 124 -2.10 12.40 -3.90
N ALA A 125 -0.89 11.82 -4.03
CA ALA A 125 -0.25 11.10 -2.92
C ALA A 125 0.10 12.03 -1.75
N GLU A 126 0.61 13.23 -2.04
CA GLU A 126 0.84 14.26 -1.02
C GLU A 126 -0.47 14.75 -0.37
N TYR A 127 -1.53 14.90 -1.17
CA TYR A 127 -2.86 15.24 -0.67
C TYR A 127 -3.42 14.15 0.27
N LEU A 128 -3.37 12.89 -0.16
CA LEU A 128 -3.77 11.73 0.63
C LEU A 128 -2.96 11.62 1.93
N SER A 129 -1.63 11.83 1.87
CA SER A 129 -0.76 11.82 3.06
C SER A 129 -1.21 12.82 4.12
N LYS A 130 -1.56 14.05 3.71
CA LYS A 130 -2.04 15.08 4.63
C LYS A 130 -3.37 14.69 5.28
N GLN A 131 -4.27 14.02 4.56
CA GLN A 131 -5.55 13.57 5.10
C GLN A 131 -5.37 12.40 6.09
N LEU A 132 -4.55 11.41 5.74
CA LEU A 132 -4.22 10.29 6.63
C LEU A 132 -3.54 10.75 7.93
N LYS A 133 -2.65 11.75 7.86
CA LYS A 133 -2.06 12.35 9.06
C LYS A 133 -3.11 13.00 9.97
N LYS A 134 -4.14 13.65 9.41
CA LYS A 134 -5.22 14.25 10.20
C LYS A 134 -6.07 13.17 10.88
N LEU A 135 -6.43 12.11 10.15
CA LEU A 135 -7.18 10.97 10.68
C LEU A 135 -6.45 10.28 11.83
N ASN A 136 -5.13 10.13 11.72
CA ASN A 136 -4.33 9.54 12.78
C ASN A 136 -4.29 10.38 14.07
N VAL A 137 -4.49 11.70 13.97
CA VAL A 137 -4.50 12.60 15.15
C VAL A 137 -5.87 12.57 15.83
N SER A 138 -6.96 12.47 15.06
CA SER A 138 -8.33 12.44 15.61
C SER A 138 -8.69 11.16 16.36
N GLU A 139 -7.99 10.05 16.12
CA GLU A 139 -8.16 8.81 16.93
C GLU A 139 -7.40 8.85 18.28
N GLY A 140 -6.63 9.91 18.53
CA GLY A 140 -5.79 10.06 19.74
C GLY A 140 -6.34 11.03 20.80
N GLU A 141 -7.52 11.63 20.59
CA GLU A 141 -8.23 12.51 21.54
C GLU A 141 -9.45 11.82 22.14
#